data_AF-A0A7Y5QP08-F1
#
_entry.id   AF-A0A7Y5QP08-F1
#
_cell.length_a   1.000
_cell.length_b   1.000
_cell.length_c   1.000
_cell.angle_alpha   90.00
_cell.angle_beta   90.00
_cell.angle_gamma   90.00
#
_symmetry.space_group_name_H-M   'P 1'
#
loop_
_entity.id
_entity.type
_entity.pdbx_description
1 polymer ?
#
loop_
_entity_poly.entity_id
_entity_poly.type
_entity_poly.pdbx_seq_one_letter_code
_entity_poly.pdbx_strand_id
1 'polypeptide(L)'
;MPGFAPDGPFEAAIVMIWMLSTASLVAQQGASAADTLAADSIAVSSPLPSPALIVVRFLFNTVPQWVQIGGVFLAAAVALLLAFLGWKHRRSIATWFTARSRAWKMGFAAACLVVLAGAGFAGTWSWHYMMHDNEFCAGCHIMGEPFQRFGTSEHAKLGCHDCHRQSIFASMKELYVQVTERPDRIPAHRTVPNVICSECHIQRDPDSTWQRISATAGHQVHLNPRSPAMSKLECTTCHGQEVHRFKPVSETCAQSGCHDDVKVELGAMAEQTDLHCTVCHEFTVAATEGNPIDSSRAALTPTDEQCLGCHEMRERMGRFRPENEPHEAKCGTCHNPHVQTTPDGAFQSCATSGCHAQSDTLTAMHRNLGRHRLQTCGACHGAHTWKADAVDCRSCHTGIRDPAVRTRPPDDPGIFLPGAPPHGPAARALPGGHPRISRALTPPARGL
;
A
#
# COMPACT_ATOMS: atom_id res chain seq x y z
N MET A 1 -57.87 15.32 47.27
CA MET A 1 -56.65 16.08 47.61
C MET A 1 -56.83 17.50 47.09
N PRO A 2 -56.79 18.53 47.95
CA PRO A 2 -57.00 19.91 47.53
C PRO A 2 -55.71 20.52 46.98
N GLY A 3 -55.86 21.43 46.02
CA GLY A 3 -54.77 22.11 45.33
C GLY A 3 -54.05 23.13 46.22
N PHE A 4 -52.73 23.13 46.13
CA PHE A 4 -51.85 24.16 46.66
C PHE A 4 -51.54 25.16 45.54
N ALA A 5 -51.96 26.41 45.72
CA ALA A 5 -51.44 27.56 44.99
C ALA A 5 -50.44 28.29 45.91
N PRO A 6 -49.23 28.63 45.43
CA PRO A 6 -48.23 29.32 46.24
C PRO A 6 -48.48 30.83 46.21
N ASP A 7 -49.00 31.37 47.32
CA ASP A 7 -49.19 32.80 47.53
C ASP A 7 -48.02 33.37 48.35
N GLY A 8 -46.94 33.77 47.68
CA GLY A 8 -45.89 34.53 48.34
C GLY A 8 -44.69 34.87 47.44
N PRO A 9 -44.22 36.14 47.40
CA PRO A 9 -43.08 36.55 46.58
C PRO A 9 -41.75 35.92 47.02
N PHE A 10 -41.72 35.21 48.15
CA PHE A 10 -40.51 34.56 48.68
C PHE A 10 -40.27 33.15 48.11
N GLU A 11 -41.32 32.41 47.74
CA GLU A 11 -41.16 31.06 47.17
C GLU A 11 -40.75 31.10 45.68
N ALA A 12 -41.21 32.11 44.93
CA ALA A 12 -40.79 32.32 43.55
C ALA A 12 -39.28 32.58 43.43
N ALA A 13 -38.69 33.29 44.41
CA ALA A 13 -37.25 33.56 44.45
C ALA A 13 -36.43 32.30 44.74
N ILE A 14 -36.90 31.41 45.61
CA ILE A 14 -36.21 30.15 45.95
C ILE A 14 -36.24 29.19 44.76
N VAL A 15 -37.36 29.08 44.04
CA VAL A 15 -37.45 28.27 42.80
C VAL A 15 -36.53 28.83 41.71
N MET A 16 -36.44 30.15 41.58
CA MET A 16 -35.57 30.78 40.57
C MET A 16 -34.08 30.59 40.88
N ILE A 17 -33.67 30.67 42.16
CA ILE A 17 -32.30 30.39 42.60
C ILE A 17 -31.95 28.90 42.42
N TRP A 18 -32.90 28.00 42.69
CA TRP A 18 -32.69 26.56 42.47
C TRP A 18 -32.58 26.21 40.97
N MET A 19 -33.37 26.86 40.11
CA MET A 19 -33.27 26.72 38.65
C MET A 19 -31.97 27.32 38.07
N LEU A 20 -31.50 28.46 38.58
CA LEU A 20 -30.22 29.06 38.16
C LEU A 20 -29.00 28.25 38.63
N SER A 21 -29.09 27.63 39.81
CA SER A 21 -28.03 26.78 40.36
C SER A 21 -27.95 25.42 39.64
N THR A 22 -29.09 24.82 39.28
CA THR A 22 -29.13 23.58 38.49
C THR A 22 -28.71 23.79 37.05
N ALA A 23 -29.06 24.92 36.42
CA ALA A 23 -28.58 25.28 35.09
C ALA A 23 -27.05 25.48 35.06
N SER A 24 -26.47 26.07 36.09
CA SER A 24 -25.01 26.28 36.19
C SER A 24 -24.25 24.98 36.45
N LEU A 25 -24.82 24.06 37.24
CA LEU A 25 -24.22 22.75 37.52
C LEU A 25 -24.27 21.82 36.28
N VAL A 26 -25.35 21.87 35.50
CA VAL A 26 -25.45 21.14 34.21
C VAL A 26 -24.48 21.73 33.18
N ALA A 27 -24.29 23.05 33.15
CA ALA A 27 -23.31 23.70 32.27
C ALA A 27 -21.86 23.35 32.64
N GLN A 28 -21.52 23.27 33.93
CA GLN A 28 -20.17 22.91 34.40
C GLN A 28 -19.86 21.41 34.24
N GLN A 29 -20.85 20.53 34.40
CA GLN A 29 -20.68 19.09 34.12
C GLN A 29 -20.57 18.81 32.62
N GLY A 30 -21.24 19.61 31.76
CA GLY A 30 -21.07 19.55 30.31
C GLY A 30 -19.68 20.00 29.83
N ALA A 31 -19.10 21.03 30.45
CA ALA A 31 -17.77 21.54 30.10
C ALA A 31 -16.62 20.61 30.53
N SER A 32 -16.71 20.02 31.73
CA SER A 32 -15.67 19.12 32.25
C SER A 32 -15.68 17.72 31.60
N ALA A 33 -16.84 17.22 31.18
CA ALA A 33 -16.93 16.02 30.36
C ALA A 33 -16.45 16.24 28.92
N ALA A 34 -16.63 17.45 28.37
CA ALA A 34 -16.13 17.81 27.04
C ALA A 34 -14.60 17.90 26.99
N ASP A 35 -13.95 18.46 28.03
CA ASP A 35 -12.49 18.58 28.07
C ASP A 35 -11.76 17.24 28.28
N THR A 36 -12.40 16.26 28.93
CA THR A 36 -11.81 14.93 29.14
C THR A 36 -12.01 14.00 27.92
N LEU A 37 -13.01 14.27 27.06
CA LEU A 37 -13.23 13.55 25.79
C LEU A 37 -12.54 14.21 24.58
N ALA A 38 -12.14 15.48 24.69
CA ALA A 38 -11.44 16.21 23.64
C ALA A 38 -9.96 15.80 23.45
N ALA A 39 -9.35 15.14 24.43
CA ALA A 39 -7.95 14.74 24.36
C ALA A 39 -7.70 13.47 23.51
N ASP A 40 -8.69 12.58 23.38
CA ASP A 40 -8.54 11.30 22.66
C ASP A 40 -9.45 11.14 21.42
N SER A 41 -10.37 12.07 21.17
CA SER A 41 -11.13 12.09 19.91
C SER A 41 -10.68 13.28 19.07
N ILE A 42 -9.85 13.01 18.05
CA ILE A 42 -9.77 13.89 16.89
C ILE A 42 -11.15 13.78 16.23
N ALA A 43 -12.08 14.62 16.67
CA ALA A 43 -13.37 14.77 16.01
C ALA A 43 -13.07 15.35 14.62
N VAL A 44 -12.98 14.47 13.63
CA VAL A 44 -12.92 14.86 12.22
C VAL A 44 -14.21 15.62 11.95
N SER A 45 -14.12 16.95 11.91
CA SER A 45 -15.16 17.81 11.40
C SER A 45 -15.34 17.44 9.94
N SER A 46 -16.49 16.86 9.60
CA SER A 46 -16.87 16.75 8.19
C SER A 46 -16.73 18.15 7.60
N PRO A 47 -16.00 18.33 6.48
CA PRO A 47 -15.83 19.64 5.87
C PRO A 47 -17.17 20.25 5.41
N LEU A 48 -18.27 19.49 5.44
CA LEU A 48 -19.62 19.95 5.18
C LEU A 48 -20.54 19.61 6.37
N PRO A 49 -21.20 20.60 7.00
CA PRO A 49 -22.25 20.35 7.98
C PRO A 49 -23.50 19.85 7.24
N SER A 50 -23.53 18.55 6.93
CA SER A 50 -24.74 17.91 6.41
C SER A 50 -25.77 17.79 7.53
N PRO A 51 -26.98 18.37 7.42
CA PRO A 51 -28.04 18.18 8.40
C PRO A 51 -28.37 16.70 8.65
N ALA A 52 -28.14 15.84 7.65
CA ALA A 52 -28.29 14.40 7.78
C ALA A 52 -27.32 13.82 8.81
N LEU A 53 -26.05 14.23 8.76
CA LEU A 53 -25.02 13.78 9.69
C LEU A 53 -25.35 14.17 11.13
N ILE A 54 -25.92 15.36 11.36
CA ILE A 54 -26.38 15.80 12.69
C ILE A 54 -27.47 14.87 13.21
N VAL A 55 -28.47 14.55 12.38
CA VAL A 55 -29.57 13.65 12.74
C VAL A 55 -29.05 12.24 13.01
N VAL A 56 -28.18 11.72 12.16
CA VAL A 56 -27.57 10.38 12.31
C VAL A 56 -26.75 10.33 13.61
N ARG A 57 -25.85 11.29 13.84
CA ARG A 57 -25.05 11.34 15.09
C ARG A 57 -25.95 11.48 16.31
N PHE A 58 -26.98 12.30 16.27
CA PHE A 58 -27.94 12.40 17.38
C PHE A 58 -28.62 11.05 17.64
N LEU A 59 -29.15 10.41 16.60
CA LEU A 59 -29.85 9.14 16.73
C LEU A 59 -28.93 8.03 17.24
N PHE A 60 -27.70 7.90 16.74
CA PHE A 60 -26.82 6.80 17.11
C PHE A 60 -26.01 7.07 18.38
N ASN A 61 -25.56 8.30 18.61
CA ASN A 61 -24.64 8.62 19.71
C ASN A 61 -25.37 9.21 20.92
N THR A 62 -26.41 10.03 20.71
CA THR A 62 -27.11 10.72 21.81
C THR A 62 -28.28 9.91 22.36
N VAL A 63 -29.06 9.24 21.50
CA VAL A 63 -30.21 8.45 21.95
C VAL A 63 -29.71 7.15 22.61
N PRO A 64 -30.10 6.85 23.86
CA PRO A 64 -29.74 5.59 24.51
C PRO A 64 -30.17 4.38 23.69
N GLN A 65 -29.30 3.36 23.59
CA GLN A 65 -29.53 2.18 22.77
C GLN A 65 -30.86 1.46 23.08
N TRP A 66 -31.24 1.38 24.36
CA TRP A 66 -32.51 0.76 24.77
C TRP A 66 -33.74 1.52 24.24
N VAL A 67 -33.63 2.85 24.05
CA VAL A 67 -34.70 3.67 23.44
C VAL A 67 -34.80 3.38 21.94
N GLN A 68 -33.67 3.28 21.24
CA GLN A 68 -33.65 2.96 19.81
C GLN A 68 -34.27 1.59 19.55
N ILE A 69 -33.79 0.56 20.24
CA ILE A 69 -34.26 -0.82 20.12
C ILE A 69 -35.73 -0.92 20.57
N GLY A 70 -36.06 -0.34 21.74
CA GLY A 70 -37.43 -0.32 22.25
C GLY A 70 -38.40 0.39 21.31
N GLY A 71 -37.98 1.49 20.68
CA GLY A 71 -38.74 2.23 19.68
C GLY A 71 -39.07 1.38 18.45
N VAL A 72 -38.12 0.59 17.95
CA VAL A 72 -38.35 -0.33 16.82
C VAL A 72 -39.36 -1.42 17.19
N PHE A 73 -39.21 -2.06 18.35
CA PHE A 73 -40.16 -3.08 18.81
C PHE A 73 -41.56 -2.51 19.06
N LEU A 74 -41.65 -1.32 19.65
CA LEU A 74 -42.92 -0.64 19.85
C LEU A 74 -43.58 -0.29 18.51
N ALA A 75 -42.83 0.26 17.55
CA ALA A 75 -43.34 0.57 16.21
C ALA A 75 -43.84 -0.68 15.49
N ALA A 76 -43.09 -1.79 15.57
CA ALA A 76 -43.50 -3.07 14.99
C ALA A 76 -44.77 -3.61 15.68
N ALA A 77 -44.86 -3.56 17.01
CA ALA A 77 -46.04 -3.98 17.75
C ALA A 77 -47.28 -3.14 17.40
N VAL A 78 -47.13 -1.83 17.29
CA VAL A 78 -48.21 -0.93 16.85
C VAL A 78 -48.62 -1.24 15.40
N ALA A 79 -47.66 -1.43 14.49
CA ALA A 79 -47.95 -1.78 13.10
C ALA A 79 -48.71 -3.12 12.99
N LEU A 80 -48.29 -4.15 13.73
CA LEU A 80 -48.97 -5.45 13.79
C LEU A 80 -50.37 -5.32 14.38
N LEU A 81 -50.54 -4.53 15.45
CA LEU A 81 -51.85 -4.26 16.05
C LEU A 81 -52.78 -3.55 15.05
N LEU A 82 -52.29 -2.52 14.36
CA LEU A 82 -53.05 -1.81 13.33
C LEU A 82 -53.41 -2.70 12.14
N ALA A 83 -52.48 -3.55 11.69
CA ALA A 83 -52.74 -4.52 10.63
C ALA A 83 -53.79 -5.56 11.07
N PHE A 84 -53.70 -6.07 12.30
CA PHE A 84 -54.67 -6.98 12.88
C PHE A 84 -56.05 -6.35 13.01
N LEU A 85 -56.14 -5.13 13.56
CA LEU A 85 -57.40 -4.39 13.69
C LEU A 85 -57.99 -4.07 12.30
N GLY A 86 -57.15 -3.63 11.37
CA GLY A 86 -57.55 -3.39 9.98
C GLY A 86 -58.10 -4.65 9.31
N TRP A 87 -57.48 -5.81 9.53
CA TRP A 87 -57.95 -7.09 9.01
C TRP A 87 -59.25 -7.56 9.67
N LYS A 88 -59.33 -7.49 11.01
CA LYS A 88 -60.51 -7.86 11.80
C LYS A 88 -61.73 -7.04 11.41
N HIS A 89 -61.53 -5.74 11.19
CA HIS A 89 -62.60 -4.80 10.85
C HIS A 89 -62.71 -4.50 9.35
N ARG A 90 -62.08 -5.30 8.46
CA ARG A 90 -62.02 -5.04 7.01
C ARG A 90 -63.37 -4.83 6.34
N ARG A 91 -64.41 -5.56 6.77
CA ARG A 91 -65.78 -5.41 6.22
C ARG A 91 -66.39 -4.07 6.63
N SER A 92 -66.35 -3.73 7.92
CA SER A 92 -66.85 -2.45 8.43
C SER A 92 -66.10 -1.26 7.83
N ILE A 93 -64.77 -1.37 7.70
CA ILE A 93 -63.92 -0.36 7.05
C ILE A 93 -64.30 -0.22 5.57
N ALA A 94 -64.48 -1.33 4.84
CA ALA A 94 -64.89 -1.30 3.44
C ALA A 94 -66.27 -0.65 3.27
N THR A 95 -67.28 -1.05 4.05
CA THR A 95 -68.62 -0.44 4.01
C THR A 95 -68.55 1.05 4.32
N TRP A 96 -67.84 1.44 5.38
CA TRP A 96 -67.63 2.84 5.75
C TRP A 96 -66.97 3.64 4.62
N PHE A 97 -65.94 3.07 3.99
CA PHE A 97 -65.20 3.71 2.89
C PHE A 97 -66.09 3.84 1.65
N THR A 98 -66.86 2.80 1.30
CA THR A 98 -67.77 2.83 0.15
C THR A 98 -68.88 3.88 0.31
N ALA A 99 -69.35 4.12 1.55
CA ALA A 99 -70.35 5.12 1.86
C ALA A 99 -69.86 6.58 1.74
N ARG A 100 -68.54 6.82 1.58
CA ARG A 100 -68.00 8.18 1.42
C ARG A 100 -68.18 8.73 0.01
N SER A 101 -68.29 10.06 -0.07
CA SER A 101 -68.41 10.79 -1.34
C SER A 101 -67.16 10.60 -2.22
N ARG A 102 -67.31 10.81 -3.53
CA ARG A 102 -66.18 10.73 -4.48
C ARG A 102 -65.05 11.70 -4.12
N ALA A 103 -65.39 12.94 -3.74
CA ALA A 103 -64.43 13.96 -3.34
C ALA A 103 -63.58 13.52 -2.14
N TRP A 104 -64.21 12.92 -1.11
CA TRP A 104 -63.47 12.40 0.06
C TRP A 104 -62.53 11.26 -0.34
N LYS A 105 -62.98 10.33 -1.19
CA LYS A 105 -62.15 9.22 -1.67
C LYS A 105 -60.94 9.71 -2.47
N MET A 106 -61.13 10.73 -3.32
CA MET A 106 -60.03 11.38 -4.03
C MET A 106 -59.05 12.05 -3.08
N GLY A 107 -59.54 12.80 -2.07
CA GLY A 107 -58.69 13.41 -1.06
C GLY A 107 -57.89 12.38 -0.26
N PHE A 108 -58.53 11.29 0.16
CA PHE A 108 -57.86 10.18 0.84
C PHE A 108 -56.82 9.50 -0.06
N ALA A 109 -57.16 9.22 -1.32
CA ALA A 109 -56.23 8.63 -2.28
C ALA A 109 -55.01 9.53 -2.51
N ALA A 110 -55.22 10.85 -2.63
CA ALA A 110 -54.15 11.83 -2.75
C ALA A 110 -53.26 11.84 -1.49
N ALA A 111 -53.87 11.81 -0.29
CA ALA A 111 -53.11 11.73 0.96
C ALA A 111 -52.27 10.44 1.04
N CYS A 112 -52.83 9.27 0.70
CA CYS A 112 -52.08 8.02 0.62
C CYS A 112 -50.94 8.10 -0.40
N LEU A 113 -51.19 8.68 -1.57
CA LEU A 113 -50.15 8.88 -2.59
C LEU A 113 -49.01 9.73 -2.06
N VAL A 114 -49.31 10.85 -1.38
CA VAL A 114 -48.29 11.72 -0.76
C VAL A 114 -47.48 10.97 0.29
N VAL A 115 -48.13 10.17 1.15
CA VAL A 115 -47.42 9.36 2.16
C VAL A 115 -46.52 8.31 1.51
N LEU A 116 -47.02 7.59 0.50
CA LEU A 116 -46.24 6.58 -0.22
C LEU A 116 -45.08 7.21 -0.99
N ALA A 117 -45.30 8.37 -1.63
CA ALA A 117 -44.26 9.12 -2.32
C ALA A 117 -43.19 9.62 -1.34
N GLY A 118 -43.61 10.16 -0.19
CA GLY A 118 -42.70 10.58 0.88
C GLY A 118 -41.86 9.42 1.43
N ALA A 119 -42.49 8.26 1.68
CA ALA A 119 -41.79 7.05 2.12
C ALA A 119 -40.81 6.52 1.06
N GLY A 120 -41.21 6.50 -0.21
CA GLY A 120 -40.36 6.09 -1.32
C GLY A 120 -39.17 7.03 -1.53
N PHE A 121 -39.40 8.34 -1.41
CA PHE A 121 -38.34 9.35 -1.44
C PHE A 121 -37.37 9.19 -0.28
N ALA A 122 -37.87 9.10 0.95
CA ALA A 122 -37.04 8.91 2.14
C ALA A 122 -36.22 7.61 2.07
N GLY A 123 -36.81 6.51 1.59
CA GLY A 123 -36.11 5.24 1.39
C GLY A 123 -35.00 5.34 0.34
N THR A 124 -35.29 5.94 -0.81
CA THR A 124 -34.31 6.15 -1.90
C THR A 124 -33.16 7.06 -1.44
N TRP A 125 -33.49 8.15 -0.75
CA TRP A 125 -32.52 9.08 -0.22
C TRP A 125 -31.64 8.44 0.85
N SER A 126 -32.24 7.71 1.80
CA SER A 126 -31.49 7.00 2.85
C SER A 126 -30.57 5.94 2.25
N TRP A 127 -31.07 5.17 1.27
CA TRP A 127 -30.26 4.23 0.51
C TRP A 127 -29.07 4.91 -0.17
N HIS A 128 -29.32 6.02 -0.87
CA HIS A 128 -28.25 6.73 -1.57
C HIS A 128 -27.21 7.28 -0.58
N TYR A 129 -27.65 7.87 0.52
CA TYR A 129 -26.76 8.36 1.58
C TYR A 129 -25.92 7.22 2.17
N MET A 130 -26.52 6.08 2.49
CA MET A 130 -25.79 4.94 3.05
C MET A 130 -24.85 4.28 2.05
N MET A 131 -25.24 4.22 0.77
CA MET A 131 -24.56 3.40 -0.23
C MET A 131 -23.59 4.16 -1.13
N HIS A 132 -23.75 5.48 -1.26
CA HIS A 132 -23.00 6.30 -2.23
C HIS A 132 -22.40 7.56 -1.61
N ASP A 133 -22.63 7.82 -0.31
CA ASP A 133 -22.07 8.97 0.39
C ASP A 133 -21.10 8.51 1.50
N ASN A 134 -19.86 8.99 1.43
CA ASN A 134 -18.82 8.67 2.40
C ASN A 134 -19.14 9.25 3.78
N GLU A 135 -19.97 10.30 3.86
CA GLU A 135 -20.37 10.91 5.13
C GLU A 135 -21.10 9.93 6.05
N PHE A 136 -21.84 8.96 5.50
CA PHE A 136 -22.49 7.93 6.30
C PHE A 136 -21.45 7.11 7.08
N CYS A 137 -20.40 6.65 6.38
CA CYS A 137 -19.33 5.87 6.98
C CYS A 137 -18.52 6.70 7.98
N ALA A 138 -18.16 7.94 7.61
CA ALA A 138 -17.46 8.89 8.48
C ALA A 138 -18.29 9.34 9.70
N GLY A 139 -19.61 9.10 9.68
CA GLY A 139 -20.50 9.40 10.79
C GLY A 139 -20.33 8.49 12.00
N CYS A 140 -19.77 7.29 11.81
CA CYS A 140 -19.46 6.37 12.89
C CYS A 140 -18.16 6.76 13.59
N HIS A 141 -18.12 6.74 14.94
CA HIS A 141 -16.92 7.13 15.71
C HIS A 141 -15.68 6.31 15.34
N ILE A 142 -15.88 5.04 15.00
CA ILE A 142 -14.83 4.06 14.72
C ILE A 142 -14.08 4.35 13.41
N MET A 143 -14.66 5.19 12.56
CA MET A 143 -14.17 5.49 11.22
C MET A 143 -13.34 6.77 11.16
N GLY A 144 -13.18 7.53 12.25
CA GLY A 144 -12.51 8.83 12.23
C GLY A 144 -11.09 8.79 11.63
N GLU A 145 -10.19 8.01 12.24
CA GLU A 145 -8.81 7.86 11.77
C GLU A 145 -8.72 7.17 10.38
N PRO A 146 -9.37 6.02 10.13
CA PRO A 146 -9.40 5.39 8.81
C PRO A 146 -9.88 6.32 7.69
N PHE A 147 -10.89 7.16 7.97
CA PHE A 147 -11.43 8.11 7.00
C PHE A 147 -10.47 9.27 6.75
N GLN A 148 -9.80 9.78 7.79
CA GLN A 148 -8.77 10.80 7.63
C GLN A 148 -7.63 10.31 6.72
N ARG A 149 -7.15 9.08 6.94
CA ARG A 149 -6.11 8.46 6.11
C ARG A 149 -6.59 8.32 4.66
N PHE A 150 -7.80 7.82 4.46
CA PHE A 150 -8.44 7.74 3.14
C PHE A 150 -8.53 9.10 2.44
N GLY A 151 -8.93 10.15 3.17
CA GLY A 151 -9.05 11.51 2.65
C GLY A 151 -7.71 12.14 2.20
N THR A 152 -6.59 11.62 2.68
CA THR A 152 -5.24 12.01 2.24
C THR A 152 -4.65 11.12 1.16
N SER A 153 -5.38 10.07 0.73
CA SER A 153 -4.91 9.12 -0.27
C SER A 153 -5.20 9.59 -1.70
N GLU A 154 -4.53 8.98 -2.68
CA GLU A 154 -4.84 9.16 -4.11
C GLU A 154 -6.27 8.74 -4.48
N HIS A 155 -6.93 7.95 -3.62
CA HIS A 155 -8.30 7.48 -3.81
C HIS A 155 -9.35 8.34 -3.08
N ALA A 156 -8.98 9.49 -2.49
CA ALA A 156 -9.90 10.32 -1.69
C ALA A 156 -11.16 10.80 -2.44
N LYS A 157 -11.18 10.71 -3.77
CA LYS A 157 -12.34 11.06 -4.62
C LYS A 157 -13.32 9.91 -4.83
N LEU A 158 -12.97 8.70 -4.42
CA LEU A 158 -13.84 7.52 -4.53
C LEU A 158 -14.82 7.45 -3.36
N GLY A 159 -15.92 6.74 -3.57
CA GLY A 159 -16.81 6.28 -2.52
C GLY A 159 -16.20 5.11 -1.73
N CYS A 160 -16.49 4.99 -0.43
CA CYS A 160 -16.07 3.84 0.39
C CYS A 160 -16.53 2.52 -0.24
N HIS A 161 -17.74 2.50 -0.80
CA HIS A 161 -18.30 1.34 -1.49
C HIS A 161 -17.78 1.09 -2.90
N ASP A 162 -16.97 1.99 -3.46
CA ASP A 162 -16.23 1.66 -4.69
C ASP A 162 -15.21 0.55 -4.40
N CYS A 163 -14.66 0.54 -3.18
CA CYS A 163 -13.74 -0.48 -2.68
C CYS A 163 -14.42 -1.57 -1.84
N HIS A 164 -15.32 -1.17 -0.92
CA HIS A 164 -15.97 -2.05 0.05
C HIS A 164 -17.35 -2.52 -0.41
N ARG A 165 -17.37 -3.34 -1.47
CA ARG A 165 -18.61 -3.95 -1.95
C ARG A 165 -18.92 -5.19 -1.14
N GLN A 166 -20.02 -5.14 -0.41
CA GLN A 166 -20.54 -6.27 0.34
C GLN A 166 -22.05 -6.40 0.11
N SER A 167 -22.59 -7.60 0.38
CA SER A 167 -24.03 -7.82 0.27
C SER A 167 -24.79 -6.97 1.29
N ILE A 168 -26.03 -6.60 0.99
CA ILE A 168 -26.87 -5.86 1.92
C ILE A 168 -27.07 -6.57 3.26
N PHE A 169 -27.09 -7.91 3.28
CA PHE A 169 -27.14 -8.65 4.54
C PHE A 169 -25.87 -8.49 5.39
N ALA A 170 -24.70 -8.39 4.77
CA ALA A 170 -23.44 -8.13 5.46
C ALA A 170 -23.41 -6.71 6.02
N SER A 171 -23.77 -5.70 5.21
CA SER A 171 -23.91 -4.31 5.67
C SER A 171 -24.91 -4.17 6.81
N MET A 172 -26.05 -4.89 6.75
CA MET A 172 -27.06 -4.82 7.81
C MET A 172 -26.59 -5.52 9.09
N LYS A 173 -25.78 -6.57 8.97
CA LYS A 173 -25.14 -7.21 10.12
C LYS A 173 -24.12 -6.27 10.77
N GLU A 174 -23.31 -5.57 9.99
CA GLU A 174 -22.35 -4.59 10.51
C GLU A 174 -23.07 -3.42 11.18
N LEU A 175 -24.13 -2.89 10.56
CA LEU A 175 -24.97 -1.87 11.17
C LEU A 175 -25.61 -2.38 12.47
N TYR A 176 -26.11 -3.61 12.49
CA TYR A 176 -26.63 -4.23 13.70
C TYR A 176 -25.58 -4.26 14.80
N VAL A 177 -24.40 -4.82 14.54
CA VAL A 177 -23.28 -4.89 15.51
C VAL A 177 -22.89 -3.49 15.97
N GLN A 178 -22.82 -2.52 15.07
CA GLN A 178 -22.47 -1.14 15.44
C GLN A 178 -23.52 -0.51 16.36
N VAL A 179 -24.81 -0.80 16.14
CA VAL A 179 -25.90 -0.29 16.98
C VAL A 179 -25.98 -1.02 18.31
N THR A 180 -25.76 -2.34 18.32
CA THR A 180 -26.01 -3.19 19.49
C THR A 180 -24.78 -3.38 20.38
N GLU A 181 -23.60 -3.48 19.80
CA GLU A 181 -22.34 -3.77 20.51
C GLU A 181 -21.44 -2.53 20.62
N ARG A 182 -21.58 -1.56 19.70
CA ARG A 182 -20.81 -0.30 19.67
C ARG A 182 -19.29 -0.51 19.88
N PRO A 183 -18.63 -1.30 19.04
CA PRO A 183 -17.20 -1.56 19.22
C PRO A 183 -16.37 -0.28 19.13
N ASP A 184 -15.30 -0.20 19.93
CA ASP A 184 -14.36 0.92 19.92
C ASP A 184 -13.25 0.77 18.86
N ARG A 185 -13.16 -0.42 18.24
CA ARG A 185 -12.16 -0.74 17.22
C ARG A 185 -12.75 -1.57 16.09
N ILE A 186 -12.28 -1.31 14.87
CA ILE A 186 -12.67 -2.10 13.70
C ILE A 186 -12.09 -3.52 13.91
N PRO A 187 -12.93 -4.57 13.99
CA PRO A 187 -12.41 -5.94 14.02
C PRO A 187 -11.66 -6.24 12.72
N ALA A 188 -10.92 -7.34 12.68
CA ALA A 188 -10.28 -7.78 11.44
C ALA A 188 -11.36 -7.94 10.34
N HIS A 189 -11.38 -6.99 9.39
CA HIS A 189 -12.32 -6.99 8.28
C HIS A 189 -11.72 -7.73 7.08
N ARG A 190 -12.58 -8.19 6.18
CA ARG A 190 -12.15 -8.83 4.93
C ARG A 190 -11.32 -7.85 4.10
N THR A 191 -10.23 -8.35 3.52
CA THR A 191 -9.40 -7.58 2.58
C THR A 191 -10.17 -7.25 1.31
N VAL A 192 -9.87 -6.09 0.71
CA VAL A 192 -10.41 -5.73 -0.62
C VAL A 192 -9.77 -6.67 -1.66
N PRO A 193 -10.57 -7.46 -2.40
CA PRO A 193 -10.03 -8.42 -3.35
C PRO A 193 -9.57 -7.73 -4.64
N ASN A 194 -8.59 -8.34 -5.32
CA ASN A 194 -7.98 -7.87 -6.57
C ASN A 194 -8.98 -7.44 -7.63
N VAL A 195 -10.12 -8.14 -7.74
CA VAL A 195 -11.14 -7.84 -8.75
C VAL A 195 -11.58 -6.37 -8.67
N ILE A 196 -11.72 -5.83 -7.46
CA ILE A 196 -12.16 -4.45 -7.25
C ILE A 196 -11.12 -3.45 -7.77
N CYS A 197 -9.83 -3.67 -7.47
CA CYS A 197 -8.75 -2.83 -7.98
C CYS A 197 -8.63 -2.97 -9.51
N SER A 198 -8.82 -4.18 -10.04
CA SER A 198 -8.65 -4.48 -11.46
C SER A 198 -9.70 -3.82 -12.36
N GLU A 199 -10.88 -3.51 -11.83
CA GLU A 199 -11.92 -2.79 -12.57
C GLU A 199 -11.44 -1.41 -13.04
N CYS A 200 -10.54 -0.76 -12.29
CA CYS A 200 -10.00 0.55 -12.62
C CYS A 200 -8.54 0.53 -13.10
N HIS A 201 -7.72 -0.39 -12.58
CA HIS A 201 -6.27 -0.41 -12.81
C HIS A 201 -5.80 -1.46 -13.83
N ILE A 202 -6.68 -2.33 -14.32
CA ILE A 202 -6.37 -3.36 -15.31
C ILE A 202 -7.40 -3.28 -16.45
N GLN A 203 -7.57 -2.07 -16.98
CA GLN A 203 -8.46 -1.79 -18.10
C GLN A 203 -7.83 -2.24 -19.42
N ARG A 204 -8.68 -2.72 -20.34
CA ARG A 204 -8.25 -3.18 -21.68
C ARG A 204 -7.81 -2.02 -22.58
N ASP A 205 -8.44 -0.86 -22.43
CA ASP A 205 -8.20 0.35 -23.22
C ASP A 205 -7.88 1.52 -22.25
N PRO A 206 -6.64 1.59 -21.75
CA PRO A 206 -6.27 2.57 -20.73
C PRO A 206 -5.91 3.92 -21.34
N ASP A 207 -6.32 5.01 -20.69
CA ASP A 207 -5.86 6.37 -20.97
C ASP A 207 -4.51 6.68 -20.30
N SER A 208 -4.00 5.77 -19.45
CA SER A 208 -2.71 5.93 -18.76
C SER A 208 -2.11 4.59 -18.30
N THR A 209 -0.79 4.57 -18.05
CA THR A 209 -0.10 3.40 -17.47
C THR A 209 -0.74 2.93 -16.15
N TRP A 210 -1.30 3.86 -15.36
CA TRP A 210 -1.98 3.55 -14.10
C TRP A 210 -3.29 2.77 -14.27
N GLN A 211 -3.92 2.86 -15.43
CA GLN A 211 -5.10 2.07 -15.76
C GLN A 211 -4.76 0.71 -16.37
N ARG A 212 -3.46 0.41 -16.57
CA ARG A 212 -2.98 -0.89 -17.05
C ARG A 212 -1.71 -1.32 -16.33
N ILE A 213 -1.76 -1.35 -15.00
CA ILE A 213 -0.62 -1.73 -14.16
C ILE A 213 -0.17 -3.19 -14.41
N SER A 214 -1.06 -4.03 -14.93
CA SER A 214 -0.75 -5.42 -15.38
C SER A 214 0.32 -5.47 -16.46
N ALA A 215 0.54 -4.38 -17.19
CA ALA A 215 1.58 -4.25 -18.20
C ALA A 215 2.91 -3.73 -17.63
N THR A 216 3.12 -3.81 -16.31
CA THR A 216 4.41 -3.51 -15.68
C THR A 216 5.10 -4.78 -15.22
N ALA A 217 6.42 -4.81 -15.28
CA ALA A 217 7.20 -6.00 -14.98
C ALA A 217 7.01 -6.47 -13.53
N GLY A 218 6.99 -5.54 -12.57
CA GLY A 218 6.79 -5.82 -11.16
C GLY A 218 5.47 -6.54 -10.89
N HIS A 219 4.38 -6.02 -11.43
CA HIS A 219 3.06 -6.64 -11.28
C HIS A 219 2.96 -7.99 -11.99
N GLN A 220 3.57 -8.18 -13.16
CA GLN A 220 3.55 -9.48 -13.84
C GLN A 220 4.28 -10.57 -13.05
N VAL A 221 5.37 -10.23 -12.37
CA VAL A 221 6.12 -11.18 -11.54
C VAL A 221 5.34 -11.53 -10.27
N HIS A 222 4.67 -10.55 -9.64
CA HIS A 222 4.04 -10.72 -8.33
C HIS A 222 2.53 -11.05 -8.36
N LEU A 223 1.84 -10.85 -9.49
CA LEU A 223 0.41 -11.18 -9.64
C LEU A 223 0.18 -12.31 -10.64
N ASN A 224 1.20 -13.12 -10.91
CA ASN A 224 1.09 -14.23 -11.85
C ASN A 224 0.11 -15.30 -11.32
N PRO A 225 -1.06 -15.50 -11.95
CA PRO A 225 -2.04 -16.49 -11.50
C PRO A 225 -1.57 -17.94 -11.69
N ARG A 226 -0.52 -18.18 -12.50
CA ARG A 226 0.04 -19.52 -12.73
C ARG A 226 1.00 -19.98 -11.63
N SER A 227 1.45 -19.08 -10.75
CA SER A 227 2.30 -19.43 -9.62
C SER A 227 1.45 -19.64 -8.38
N PRO A 228 1.44 -20.83 -7.75
CA PRO A 228 0.64 -21.08 -6.54
C PRO A 228 0.99 -20.15 -5.37
N ALA A 229 2.23 -19.66 -5.31
CA ALA A 229 2.69 -18.71 -4.30
C ALA A 229 2.16 -17.30 -4.58
N MET A 230 2.13 -16.89 -5.85
CA MET A 230 1.76 -15.52 -6.24
C MET A 230 0.26 -15.37 -6.54
N SER A 231 -0.46 -16.46 -6.82
CA SER A 231 -1.89 -16.45 -7.14
C SER A 231 -2.79 -16.05 -5.96
N LYS A 232 -2.23 -15.95 -4.75
CA LYS A 232 -2.92 -15.55 -3.52
C LYS A 232 -2.59 -14.11 -3.10
N LEU A 233 -1.71 -13.44 -3.83
CA LEU A 233 -1.34 -12.07 -3.52
C LEU A 233 -2.47 -11.12 -3.94
N GLU A 234 -2.89 -10.29 -2.99
CA GLU A 234 -3.86 -9.23 -3.23
C GLU A 234 -3.12 -7.89 -3.45
N CYS A 235 -3.70 -6.96 -4.20
CA CYS A 235 -3.17 -5.62 -4.42
C CYS A 235 -2.91 -4.96 -3.06
N THR A 236 -3.84 -5.16 -2.13
CA THR A 236 -3.76 -4.63 -0.75
C THR A 236 -2.65 -5.26 0.09
N THR A 237 -2.08 -6.41 -0.28
CA THR A 237 -0.90 -6.96 0.38
C THR A 237 0.30 -6.02 0.28
N CYS A 238 0.46 -5.36 -0.88
CA CYS A 238 1.53 -4.39 -1.11
C CYS A 238 1.07 -2.93 -0.93
N HIS A 239 -0.18 -2.63 -1.31
CA HIS A 239 -0.72 -1.28 -1.37
C HIS A 239 -1.61 -0.89 -0.17
N GLY A 240 -1.98 -1.83 0.70
CA GLY A 240 -2.96 -1.64 1.77
C GLY A 240 -2.44 -1.98 3.16
N GLN A 241 -1.15 -1.74 3.40
CA GLN A 241 -0.43 -2.21 4.60
C GLN A 241 -0.87 -1.58 5.91
N GLU A 242 -1.52 -0.42 5.82
CA GLU A 242 -2.34 0.10 6.89
C GLU A 242 -3.72 0.43 6.34
N VAL A 243 -4.73 0.46 7.21
CA VAL A 243 -6.09 0.86 6.85
C VAL A 243 -6.03 2.24 6.18
N HIS A 244 -6.24 2.25 4.86
CA HIS A 244 -6.21 3.41 3.98
C HIS A 244 -4.91 4.24 3.98
N ARG A 245 -3.74 3.62 4.23
CA ARG A 245 -2.44 4.28 4.09
C ARG A 245 -1.41 3.37 3.44
N PHE A 246 -0.63 3.96 2.52
CA PHE A 246 0.52 3.31 1.88
C PHE A 246 1.78 3.55 2.73
N LYS A 247 2.52 2.49 3.04
CA LYS A 247 3.82 2.58 3.73
C LYS A 247 4.98 2.72 2.73
N PRO A 248 6.16 3.18 3.19
CA PRO A 248 7.37 3.21 2.38
C PRO A 248 7.72 1.82 1.83
N VAL A 249 8.22 1.79 0.61
CA VAL A 249 8.52 0.60 -0.21
C VAL A 249 9.46 -0.43 0.44
N SER A 250 10.41 -0.03 1.29
CA SER A 250 11.31 -1.00 1.97
C SER A 250 10.59 -1.84 3.01
N GLU A 251 9.56 -1.30 3.65
CA GLU A 251 8.74 -2.10 4.56
C GLU A 251 7.88 -3.07 3.76
N THR A 252 7.50 -2.73 2.53
CA THR A 252 6.59 -3.53 1.70
C THR A 252 7.18 -4.81 1.15
N CYS A 253 8.40 -4.77 0.63
CA CYS A 253 8.97 -5.94 -0.06
C CYS A 253 9.33 -7.08 0.91
N ALA A 254 9.83 -6.74 2.11
CA ALA A 254 10.19 -7.70 3.15
C ALA A 254 9.01 -8.12 4.05
N GLN A 255 7.83 -7.53 3.85
CA GLN A 255 6.66 -7.83 4.67
C GLN A 255 6.15 -9.25 4.49
N SER A 256 5.52 -9.77 5.56
CA SER A 256 4.83 -11.07 5.55
C SER A 256 5.68 -12.26 5.10
N GLY A 257 7.01 -12.16 5.23
CA GLY A 257 7.97 -13.21 4.86
C GLY A 257 8.20 -13.36 3.35
N CYS A 258 8.01 -12.30 2.55
CA CYS A 258 8.22 -12.36 1.10
C CYS A 258 9.71 -12.26 0.71
N HIS A 259 10.39 -11.18 1.12
CA HIS A 259 11.81 -10.92 0.84
C HIS A 259 12.58 -10.48 2.10
N ASP A 260 12.29 -11.11 3.24
CA ASP A 260 12.91 -10.82 4.54
C ASP A 260 14.42 -11.12 4.58
N ASP A 261 14.87 -12.10 3.80
CA ASP A 261 16.29 -12.46 3.69
C ASP A 261 17.07 -11.68 2.60
N VAL A 262 16.41 -10.75 1.89
CA VAL A 262 17.05 -9.99 0.80
C VAL A 262 17.54 -8.64 1.32
N LYS A 263 18.87 -8.48 1.40
CA LYS A 263 19.54 -7.23 1.77
C LYS A 263 20.65 -6.89 0.77
N VAL A 264 21.10 -5.64 0.76
CA VAL A 264 22.28 -5.24 -0.01
C VAL A 264 23.52 -5.62 0.81
N GLU A 265 24.45 -6.36 0.20
CA GLU A 265 25.71 -6.81 0.80
C GLU A 265 26.93 -6.12 0.17
N LEU A 266 26.73 -5.39 -0.93
CA LEU A 266 27.80 -4.85 -1.76
C LEU A 266 28.48 -3.61 -1.16
N GLY A 267 29.67 -3.82 -0.59
CA GLY A 267 30.56 -2.74 -0.12
C GLY A 267 29.85 -1.74 0.80
N ALA A 268 30.09 -0.45 0.57
CA ALA A 268 29.49 0.62 1.38
C ALA A 268 27.97 0.75 1.20
N MET A 269 27.38 0.18 0.13
CA MET A 269 25.92 0.20 -0.04
C MET A 269 25.22 -0.68 1.00
N ALA A 270 25.90 -1.69 1.53
CA ALA A 270 25.38 -2.56 2.59
C ALA A 270 25.10 -1.81 3.91
N GLU A 271 25.77 -0.67 4.11
CA GLU A 271 25.62 0.17 5.29
C GLU A 271 24.55 1.26 5.11
N GLN A 272 23.99 1.42 3.92
CA GLN A 272 22.98 2.45 3.63
C GLN A 272 21.59 1.96 4.01
N THR A 273 20.99 2.58 5.03
CA THR A 273 19.64 2.27 5.50
C THR A 273 18.53 2.90 4.65
N ASP A 274 18.88 3.89 3.83
CA ASP A 274 17.92 4.69 3.06
C ASP A 274 17.68 4.13 1.65
N LEU A 275 18.40 3.08 1.25
CA LEU A 275 18.20 2.43 -0.04
C LEU A 275 16.92 1.57 0.01
N HIS A 276 15.93 1.99 -0.77
CA HIS A 276 14.72 1.21 -0.99
C HIS A 276 14.89 0.26 -2.20
N CYS A 277 14.21 -0.89 -2.19
CA CYS A 277 14.29 -1.89 -3.26
C CYS A 277 13.97 -1.30 -4.65
N THR A 278 13.02 -0.35 -4.70
CA THR A 278 12.59 0.29 -5.95
C THR A 278 13.57 1.32 -6.50
N VAL A 279 14.64 1.66 -5.77
CA VAL A 279 15.75 2.47 -6.29
C VAL A 279 16.51 1.69 -7.37
N CYS A 280 16.65 0.37 -7.19
CA CYS A 280 17.33 -0.50 -8.14
C CYS A 280 16.35 -1.25 -9.04
N HIS A 281 15.22 -1.69 -8.49
CA HIS A 281 14.21 -2.46 -9.22
C HIS A 281 13.05 -1.56 -9.63
N GLU A 282 13.04 -1.12 -10.89
CA GLU A 282 11.95 -0.28 -11.41
C GLU A 282 10.67 -1.12 -11.56
N PHE A 283 9.89 -1.20 -10.48
CA PHE A 283 8.70 -2.06 -10.40
C PHE A 283 7.66 -1.74 -11.49
N THR A 284 7.58 -0.47 -11.90
CA THR A 284 6.63 0.04 -12.90
C THR A 284 7.18 0.04 -14.32
N VAL A 285 8.40 -0.49 -14.56
CA VAL A 285 8.94 -0.59 -15.91
C VAL A 285 7.97 -1.36 -16.81
N ALA A 286 7.72 -0.85 -18.00
CA ALA A 286 6.76 -1.45 -18.92
C ALA A 286 7.23 -2.86 -19.32
N ALA A 287 6.28 -3.79 -19.36
CA ALA A 287 6.47 -5.16 -19.81
C ALA A 287 5.38 -5.52 -20.83
N THR A 288 5.77 -6.17 -21.93
CA THR A 288 4.78 -6.66 -22.90
C THR A 288 3.93 -7.74 -22.26
N GLU A 289 2.61 -7.55 -22.25
CA GLU A 289 1.68 -8.53 -21.73
C GLU A 289 1.77 -9.86 -22.52
N GLY A 290 1.67 -10.97 -21.80
CA GLY A 290 1.81 -12.31 -22.38
C GLY A 290 3.26 -12.76 -22.57
N ASN A 291 4.25 -11.90 -22.31
CA ASN A 291 5.64 -12.34 -22.26
C ASN A 291 5.84 -13.43 -21.19
N PRO A 292 6.82 -14.32 -21.40
CA PRO A 292 7.30 -15.19 -20.33
C PRO A 292 7.71 -14.35 -19.12
N ILE A 293 7.39 -14.86 -17.92
CA ILE A 293 7.71 -14.19 -16.65
C ILE A 293 9.19 -13.89 -16.52
N ASP A 294 10.05 -14.73 -17.10
CA ASP A 294 11.50 -14.52 -17.08
C ASP A 294 11.92 -13.24 -17.82
N SER A 295 11.19 -12.84 -18.86
CA SER A 295 11.40 -11.55 -19.52
C SER A 295 11.03 -10.38 -18.59
N SER A 296 9.94 -10.49 -17.84
CA SER A 296 9.53 -9.48 -16.86
C SER A 296 10.51 -9.42 -15.69
N ARG A 297 11.03 -10.57 -15.22
CA ARG A 297 12.12 -10.60 -14.23
C ARG A 297 13.38 -9.92 -14.74
N ALA A 298 13.78 -10.19 -15.98
CA ALA A 298 14.93 -9.55 -16.60
C ALA A 298 14.77 -8.03 -16.73
N ALA A 299 13.54 -7.54 -16.96
CA ALA A 299 13.25 -6.10 -16.98
C ALA A 299 13.38 -5.44 -15.59
N LEU A 300 13.22 -6.20 -14.50
CA LEU A 300 13.45 -5.71 -13.14
C LEU A 300 14.94 -5.73 -12.73
N THR A 301 15.81 -6.34 -13.54
CA THR A 301 17.25 -6.34 -13.28
C THR A 301 17.80 -4.92 -13.49
N PRO A 302 18.48 -4.33 -12.49
CA PRO A 302 18.98 -2.95 -12.59
C PRO A 302 19.93 -2.76 -13.78
N THR A 303 19.78 -1.64 -14.48
CA THR A 303 20.67 -1.18 -15.54
C THR A 303 21.61 -0.09 -15.04
N ASP A 304 22.43 0.42 -15.94
CA ASP A 304 23.30 1.57 -15.70
C ASP A 304 22.54 2.81 -15.23
N GLU A 305 21.30 3.04 -15.68
CA GLU A 305 20.49 4.17 -15.22
C GLU A 305 20.30 4.14 -13.70
N GLN A 306 19.87 3.01 -13.13
CA GLN A 306 19.70 2.89 -11.68
C GLN A 306 21.04 2.87 -10.96
N CYS A 307 22.04 2.13 -11.47
CA CYS A 307 23.34 2.01 -10.82
C CYS A 307 24.14 3.32 -10.82
N LEU A 308 24.14 4.07 -11.92
CA LEU A 308 24.82 5.36 -12.07
C LEU A 308 23.97 6.55 -11.61
N GLY A 309 22.73 6.31 -11.16
CA GLY A 309 21.88 7.28 -10.49
C GLY A 309 22.51 7.79 -9.18
N CYS A 310 23.25 6.93 -8.49
CA CYS A 310 23.99 7.30 -7.28
C CYS A 310 25.27 8.08 -7.63
N HIS A 311 25.49 9.21 -6.96
CA HIS A 311 26.63 10.09 -7.22
C HIS A 311 28.00 9.40 -7.08
N GLU A 312 28.18 8.57 -6.06
CA GLU A 312 29.44 7.86 -5.83
C GLU A 312 29.74 6.84 -6.95
N MET A 313 28.71 6.14 -7.44
CA MET A 313 28.90 5.18 -8.53
C MET A 313 29.28 5.90 -9.81
N ARG A 314 28.63 7.02 -10.12
CA ARG A 314 28.96 7.84 -11.29
C ARG A 314 30.39 8.35 -11.26
N GLU A 315 30.88 8.79 -10.10
CA GLU A 315 32.26 9.22 -9.95
C GLU A 315 33.25 8.08 -10.15
N ARG A 316 33.04 6.94 -9.47
CA ARG A 316 33.90 5.74 -9.59
C ARG A 316 33.90 5.17 -11.02
N MET A 317 32.78 5.33 -11.72
CA MET A 317 32.56 4.85 -13.09
C MET A 317 32.76 5.92 -14.16
N GLY A 318 33.43 7.05 -13.89
CA GLY A 318 33.55 8.16 -14.85
C GLY A 318 34.19 7.80 -16.21
N ARG A 319 34.86 6.65 -16.30
CA ARG A 319 35.43 6.09 -17.55
C ARG A 319 34.55 5.01 -18.21
N PHE A 320 33.53 4.52 -17.52
CA PHE A 320 32.58 3.58 -18.09
C PHE A 320 31.81 4.26 -19.24
N ARG A 321 31.55 3.48 -20.28
CA ARG A 321 30.83 3.90 -21.47
C ARG A 321 29.82 2.79 -21.76
N PRO A 322 28.54 2.97 -21.37
CA PRO A 322 27.49 1.98 -21.58
C PRO A 322 27.46 1.42 -23.00
N GLU A 323 27.71 2.28 -23.99
CA GLU A 323 27.72 1.94 -25.42
C GLU A 323 28.84 0.96 -25.84
N ASN A 324 29.88 0.79 -25.01
CA ASN A 324 30.99 -0.13 -25.25
C ASN A 324 30.81 -1.48 -24.53
N GLU A 325 29.75 -1.62 -23.74
CA GLU A 325 29.46 -2.80 -22.92
C GLU A 325 28.54 -3.76 -23.70
N PRO A 326 28.96 -5.00 -23.99
CA PRO A 326 28.26 -5.90 -24.92
C PRO A 326 26.97 -6.49 -24.35
N HIS A 327 26.66 -6.27 -23.07
CA HIS A 327 25.43 -6.68 -22.40
C HIS A 327 24.47 -5.50 -22.20
N GLU A 328 24.60 -4.45 -23.03
CA GLU A 328 23.70 -3.30 -23.05
C GLU A 328 23.67 -2.55 -21.71
N ALA A 329 24.79 -2.57 -20.98
CA ALA A 329 24.93 -1.91 -19.68
C ALA A 329 23.88 -2.38 -18.63
N LYS A 330 23.40 -3.62 -18.75
CA LYS A 330 22.56 -4.28 -17.75
C LYS A 330 23.42 -4.74 -16.58
N CYS A 331 23.85 -3.80 -15.73
CA CYS A 331 24.78 -4.02 -14.63
C CYS A 331 24.41 -5.23 -13.77
N GLY A 332 23.12 -5.43 -13.49
CA GLY A 332 22.61 -6.55 -12.69
C GLY A 332 22.83 -7.95 -13.29
N THR A 333 23.24 -8.05 -14.56
CA THR A 333 23.59 -9.32 -15.22
C THR A 333 24.90 -9.90 -14.66
N CYS A 334 25.83 -9.02 -14.29
CA CYS A 334 27.14 -9.40 -13.76
C CYS A 334 27.23 -9.13 -12.25
N HIS A 335 26.66 -8.00 -11.82
CA HIS A 335 26.63 -7.59 -10.44
C HIS A 335 25.35 -8.07 -9.76
N ASN A 336 25.49 -8.73 -8.62
CA ASN A 336 24.35 -9.02 -7.76
C ASN A 336 24.62 -8.43 -6.37
N PRO A 337 24.07 -7.23 -6.07
CA PRO A 337 24.36 -6.52 -4.85
C PRO A 337 23.81 -7.23 -3.60
N HIS A 338 23.01 -8.29 -3.75
CA HIS A 338 22.45 -9.07 -2.65
C HIS A 338 23.30 -10.26 -2.22
N VAL A 339 24.33 -10.61 -2.99
CA VAL A 339 25.23 -11.74 -2.68
C VAL A 339 26.70 -11.37 -2.78
N GLN A 340 27.05 -10.41 -3.63
CA GLN A 340 28.42 -9.95 -3.78
C GLN A 340 28.74 -8.93 -2.70
N THR A 341 29.78 -9.18 -1.92
CA THR A 341 30.28 -8.23 -0.91
C THR A 341 31.27 -7.23 -1.49
N THR A 342 31.82 -7.50 -2.68
CA THR A 342 32.76 -6.62 -3.38
C THR A 342 32.48 -6.61 -4.89
N PRO A 343 32.81 -5.52 -5.62
CA PRO A 343 32.63 -5.45 -7.07
C PRO A 343 33.36 -6.56 -7.85
N ASP A 344 34.54 -6.97 -7.39
CA ASP A 344 35.36 -8.02 -8.03
C ASP A 344 34.64 -9.39 -8.08
N GLY A 345 33.66 -9.61 -7.18
CA GLY A 345 32.80 -10.79 -7.20
C GLY A 345 32.05 -10.97 -8.53
N ALA A 346 31.84 -9.90 -9.30
CA ALA A 346 31.17 -9.98 -10.61
C ALA A 346 31.93 -10.78 -11.67
N PHE A 347 33.25 -10.92 -11.55
CA PHE A 347 34.01 -11.78 -12.45
C PHE A 347 33.63 -13.26 -12.33
N GLN A 348 33.13 -13.69 -11.16
CA GLN A 348 32.63 -15.06 -10.98
C GLN A 348 31.35 -15.28 -11.79
N SER A 349 30.48 -14.27 -11.86
CA SER A 349 29.24 -14.33 -12.63
C SER A 349 29.51 -14.64 -14.11
N CYS A 350 30.61 -14.15 -14.69
CA CYS A 350 30.98 -14.47 -16.08
C CYS A 350 31.16 -15.97 -16.31
N ALA A 351 31.69 -16.69 -15.32
CA ALA A 351 31.95 -18.12 -15.40
C ALA A 351 30.72 -18.96 -14.99
N THR A 352 29.85 -18.42 -14.12
CA THR A 352 28.74 -19.19 -13.51
C THR A 352 27.36 -18.87 -14.07
N SER A 353 27.17 -17.75 -14.77
CA SER A 353 25.85 -17.34 -15.30
C SER A 353 25.35 -18.22 -16.45
N GLY A 354 26.23 -19.01 -17.07
CA GLY A 354 25.92 -19.84 -18.23
C GLY A 354 25.79 -19.06 -19.55
N CYS A 355 25.89 -17.72 -19.54
CA CYS A 355 25.83 -16.90 -20.75
C CYS A 355 27.00 -17.17 -21.72
N HIS A 356 28.16 -17.57 -21.18
CA HIS A 356 29.35 -17.97 -21.94
C HIS A 356 29.64 -19.47 -21.81
N ALA A 357 28.63 -20.32 -22.02
CA ALA A 357 28.73 -21.77 -21.85
C ALA A 357 29.85 -22.45 -22.66
N GLN A 358 30.37 -21.79 -23.71
CA GLN A 358 31.45 -22.29 -24.56
C GLN A 358 32.63 -21.30 -24.60
N SER A 359 33.01 -20.77 -23.43
CA SER A 359 34.07 -19.77 -23.31
C SER A 359 35.39 -20.22 -23.93
N ASP A 360 35.70 -21.52 -23.87
CA ASP A 360 36.87 -22.19 -24.48
C ASP A 360 36.92 -22.12 -26.02
N THR A 361 35.79 -21.84 -26.68
CA THR A 361 35.70 -21.77 -28.14
C THR A 361 35.45 -20.36 -28.68
N LEU A 362 35.21 -19.36 -27.80
CA LEU A 362 34.84 -18.00 -28.19
C LEU A 362 35.87 -17.35 -29.12
N THR A 363 37.17 -17.55 -28.86
CA THR A 363 38.25 -17.04 -29.71
C THR A 363 39.40 -18.04 -29.74
N ALA A 364 40.33 -17.88 -30.71
CA ALA A 364 41.55 -18.67 -30.73
C ALA A 364 42.40 -18.52 -29.45
N MET A 365 42.28 -17.40 -28.72
CA MET A 365 42.98 -17.18 -27.45
C MET A 365 42.37 -17.97 -26.28
N HIS A 366 41.09 -18.35 -26.36
CA HIS A 366 40.45 -19.14 -25.32
C HIS A 366 40.64 -20.65 -25.49
N ARG A 367 40.98 -21.09 -26.72
CA ARG A 367 41.19 -22.52 -27.01
C ARG A 367 42.38 -23.05 -26.23
N ASN A 368 42.20 -24.22 -25.63
CA ASN A 368 43.20 -24.89 -24.80
C ASN A 368 43.61 -24.13 -23.53
N LEU A 369 42.87 -23.09 -23.13
CA LEU A 369 42.97 -22.60 -21.75
C LEU A 369 42.40 -23.66 -20.82
N GLY A 370 43.18 -24.09 -19.84
CA GLY A 370 42.69 -25.00 -18.80
C GLY A 370 41.46 -24.42 -18.10
N ARG A 371 40.52 -25.27 -17.67
CA ARG A 371 39.25 -24.85 -17.06
C ARG A 371 39.42 -23.82 -15.94
N HIS A 372 40.47 -23.93 -15.14
CA HIS A 372 40.77 -22.98 -14.06
C HIS A 372 41.01 -21.55 -14.56
N ARG A 373 41.61 -21.36 -15.75
CA ARG A 373 41.84 -20.02 -16.35
C ARG A 373 40.56 -19.41 -16.88
N LEU A 374 39.66 -20.24 -17.41
CA LEU A 374 38.35 -19.82 -17.90
C LEU A 374 37.38 -19.47 -16.75
N GLN A 375 37.74 -19.79 -15.51
CA GLN A 375 36.99 -19.37 -14.31
C GLN A 375 37.51 -18.05 -13.70
N THR A 376 38.66 -17.53 -14.17
CA THR A 376 39.31 -16.32 -13.64
C THR A 376 39.44 -15.26 -14.72
N CYS A 377 38.32 -14.84 -15.32
CA CYS A 377 38.31 -13.92 -16.47
C CYS A 377 39.06 -12.61 -16.21
N GLY A 378 38.99 -12.09 -14.98
CA GLY A 378 39.66 -10.85 -14.54
C GLY A 378 41.20 -10.91 -14.58
N ALA A 379 41.80 -12.08 -14.80
CA ALA A 379 43.25 -12.19 -14.99
C ALA A 379 43.70 -11.63 -16.35
N CYS A 380 42.81 -11.60 -17.34
CA CYS A 380 43.10 -11.13 -18.70
C CYS A 380 42.23 -9.94 -19.12
N HIS A 381 41.00 -9.88 -18.60
CA HIS A 381 40.02 -8.85 -18.90
C HIS A 381 39.97 -7.80 -17.80
N GLY A 382 39.92 -6.53 -18.18
CA GLY A 382 39.65 -5.45 -17.25
C GLY A 382 38.16 -5.40 -16.87
N ALA A 383 37.85 -4.82 -15.72
CA ALA A 383 36.47 -4.58 -15.34
C ALA A 383 35.80 -3.68 -16.38
N HIS A 384 34.59 -4.07 -16.82
CA HIS A 384 33.84 -3.38 -17.88
C HIS A 384 34.59 -3.26 -19.21
N THR A 385 35.62 -4.09 -19.44
CA THR A 385 36.29 -4.23 -20.74
C THR A 385 36.27 -5.70 -21.17
N TRP A 386 35.52 -6.00 -22.22
CA TRP A 386 35.49 -7.35 -22.78
C TRP A 386 36.72 -7.65 -23.65
N LYS A 387 37.46 -6.61 -24.04
CA LYS A 387 38.76 -6.75 -24.70
C LYS A 387 39.83 -7.02 -23.64
N ALA A 388 40.59 -8.09 -23.84
CA ALA A 388 41.76 -8.35 -23.02
C ALA A 388 42.74 -7.16 -23.16
N ASP A 389 43.33 -6.72 -22.05
CA ASP A 389 44.29 -5.60 -22.02
C ASP A 389 45.70 -6.01 -22.54
N ALA A 390 45.78 -7.21 -23.12
CA ALA A 390 47.00 -7.74 -23.70
C ALA A 390 47.19 -7.20 -25.12
N VAL A 391 48.21 -6.35 -25.30
CA VAL A 391 48.67 -5.90 -26.62
C VAL A 391 49.17 -7.10 -27.46
N ASP A 392 49.75 -8.11 -26.79
CA ASP A 392 50.09 -9.41 -27.38
C ASP A 392 50.12 -10.54 -26.33
N CYS A 393 50.19 -11.79 -26.78
CA CYS A 393 50.25 -12.96 -25.89
C CYS A 393 51.47 -12.94 -24.95
N ARG A 394 52.52 -12.17 -25.27
CA ARG A 394 53.81 -12.19 -24.58
C ARG A 394 53.79 -11.32 -23.33
N SER A 395 52.88 -10.35 -23.27
CA SER A 395 52.61 -9.55 -22.08
C SER A 395 52.28 -10.41 -20.85
N CYS A 396 51.64 -11.57 -21.06
CA CYS A 396 51.34 -12.54 -20.00
C CYS A 396 52.17 -13.84 -20.11
N HIS A 397 52.55 -14.25 -21.33
CA HIS A 397 53.38 -15.45 -21.56
C HIS A 397 54.84 -15.10 -21.87
N THR A 398 55.53 -14.47 -20.92
CA THR A 398 56.93 -14.04 -21.07
C THR A 398 57.89 -15.20 -21.39
N GLY A 399 57.51 -16.44 -21.08
CA GLY A 399 58.27 -17.67 -21.35
C GLY A 399 57.94 -18.42 -22.64
N ILE A 400 57.03 -17.96 -23.51
CA ILE A 400 56.60 -18.75 -24.70
C ILE A 400 57.71 -18.99 -25.75
N ARG A 401 58.80 -18.22 -25.66
CA ARG A 401 60.01 -18.40 -26.48
C ARG A 401 61.04 -19.31 -25.83
N ASP A 402 60.87 -19.67 -24.56
CA ASP A 402 61.72 -20.63 -23.88
C ASP A 402 61.43 -22.05 -24.41
N PRO A 403 62.40 -22.71 -25.08
CA PRO A 403 62.23 -24.07 -25.58
C PRO A 403 61.88 -25.08 -24.47
N ALA A 404 62.28 -24.80 -23.22
CA ALA A 404 61.97 -25.66 -22.07
C ALA A 404 60.49 -25.63 -21.69
N VAL A 405 59.76 -24.56 -22.03
CA VAL A 405 58.31 -24.44 -21.74
C VAL A 405 57.47 -25.15 -22.80
N ARG A 406 57.94 -25.25 -24.05
CA ARG A 406 57.20 -25.85 -25.18
C ARG A 406 57.06 -27.37 -25.15
N THR A 407 57.85 -28.04 -24.33
CA THR A 407 57.90 -29.52 -24.26
C THR A 407 57.10 -30.09 -23.10
N ARG A 408 56.46 -29.24 -22.26
CA ARG A 408 55.66 -29.70 -21.12
C ARG A 408 54.21 -29.98 -21.51
N PRO A 409 53.64 -31.13 -21.10
CA PRO A 409 52.24 -31.46 -21.35
C PRO A 409 51.27 -30.42 -20.77
N PRO A 410 50.12 -30.16 -21.41
CA PRO A 410 49.14 -29.15 -20.97
C PRO A 410 48.54 -29.40 -19.57
N ASP A 411 48.65 -30.63 -19.05
CA ASP A 411 48.01 -31.05 -17.81
C ASP A 411 49.00 -31.15 -16.62
N ASP A 412 50.21 -30.59 -16.75
CA ASP A 412 51.20 -30.60 -15.66
C ASP A 412 50.76 -29.64 -14.52
N PRO A 413 50.41 -30.14 -13.32
CA PRO A 413 50.00 -29.30 -12.19
C PRO A 413 51.14 -28.44 -11.63
N GLY A 414 52.37 -28.58 -12.13
CA GLY A 414 53.54 -27.76 -11.77
C GLY A 414 53.53 -26.30 -12.27
N ILE A 415 52.48 -25.84 -12.96
CA ILE A 415 52.31 -24.43 -13.39
C ILE A 415 51.79 -23.56 -12.22
N PHE A 416 52.47 -23.61 -11.08
CA PHE A 416 52.48 -22.51 -10.12
C PHE A 416 53.94 -22.11 -9.98
N LEU A 417 54.34 -21.02 -10.64
CA LEU A 417 55.63 -20.41 -10.37
C LEU A 417 55.64 -19.97 -8.90
N PRO A 418 56.52 -20.52 -8.04
CA PRO A 418 56.73 -19.97 -6.70
C PRO A 418 57.42 -18.62 -6.90
N GLY A 419 56.65 -17.52 -6.81
CA GLY A 419 57.18 -16.17 -6.97
C GLY A 419 56.28 -15.16 -7.67
N ALA A 420 55.10 -15.54 -8.19
CA ALA A 420 54.10 -14.55 -8.54
C ALA A 420 53.56 -13.92 -7.23
N PRO A 421 53.67 -12.60 -7.01
CA PRO A 421 53.10 -11.98 -5.81
C PRO A 421 51.59 -12.27 -5.77
N PRO A 422 51.00 -12.50 -4.59
CA PRO A 422 49.56 -12.60 -4.49
C PRO A 422 48.96 -11.33 -5.12
N HIS A 423 48.03 -11.50 -6.05
CA HIS A 423 47.23 -10.42 -6.59
C HIS A 423 46.40 -9.82 -5.44
N GLY A 424 47.02 -8.88 -4.71
CA GLY A 424 46.31 -7.94 -3.87
C GLY A 424 45.62 -6.88 -4.75
N PRO A 425 44.58 -6.21 -4.24
CA PRO A 425 43.81 -5.26 -5.03
C PRO A 425 44.69 -4.05 -5.33
N ALA A 426 45.17 -3.93 -6.56
CA ALA A 426 45.87 -2.74 -7.03
C ALA A 426 44.85 -1.64 -7.38
N ALA A 427 44.16 -1.12 -6.36
CA ALA A 427 43.64 0.23 -6.42
C ALA A 427 44.83 1.18 -6.36
N ARG A 428 45.20 1.72 -7.52
CA ARG A 428 46.21 2.77 -7.64
C ARG A 428 45.63 4.04 -6.99
N ALA A 429 45.95 4.27 -5.72
CA ALA A 429 45.66 5.51 -5.02
C ALA A 429 46.40 6.67 -5.72
N LEU A 430 45.64 7.66 -6.19
CA LEU A 430 46.18 8.96 -6.60
C LEU A 430 46.60 9.75 -5.35
N PRO A 431 47.75 10.44 -5.33
CA PRO A 431 48.09 11.36 -4.26
C PRO A 431 47.36 12.68 -4.49
N GLY A 432 46.20 12.84 -3.85
CA GLY A 432 45.45 14.10 -3.79
C GLY A 432 45.15 14.46 -2.34
N GLY A 433 46.07 15.15 -1.69
CA GLY A 433 45.84 15.70 -0.36
C GLY A 433 44.90 16.90 -0.43
N HIS A 434 43.75 16.81 0.23
CA HIS A 434 42.97 17.97 0.66
C HIS A 434 42.78 17.93 2.18
N PRO A 435 42.80 19.09 2.86
CA PRO A 435 42.77 19.15 4.31
C PRO A 435 41.38 18.83 4.86
N ARG A 436 41.34 18.02 5.91
CA ARG A 436 40.14 17.80 6.74
C ARG A 436 39.68 19.11 7.35
N ILE A 437 38.54 19.63 6.90
CA ILE A 437 37.74 20.59 7.67
C ILE A 437 36.82 19.76 8.57
N SER A 438 37.22 19.60 9.83
CA SER A 438 36.34 19.07 10.87
C SER A 438 35.27 20.13 11.17
N ARG A 439 34.08 19.99 10.59
CA ARG A 439 32.89 20.75 10.99
C ARG A 439 32.04 19.84 11.87
N ALA A 440 32.10 20.07 13.18
CA ALA A 440 31.16 19.49 14.13
C ALA A 440 29.76 20.01 13.78
N LEU A 441 28.86 19.10 13.39
CA LEU A 441 27.43 19.37 13.29
C LEU A 441 26.75 18.75 14.51
N THR A 442 26.42 19.61 15.46
CA THR A 442 25.48 19.35 16.54
C THR A 442 24.08 19.18 15.94
N PRO A 443 23.30 18.15 16.29
CA PRO A 443 21.92 18.04 15.84
C PRO A 443 21.03 19.09 16.55
N PRO A 444 20.06 19.71 15.87
CA PRO A 444 19.10 20.58 16.54
C PRO A 444 18.12 19.73 17.35
N ALA A 445 17.87 20.21 18.57
CA ALA A 445 16.85 19.69 19.48
C ALA A 445 15.46 19.70 18.82
N ARG A 446 14.76 18.57 18.92
CA ARG A 446 13.31 18.51 18.71
C ARG A 446 12.63 19.19 19.90
N GLY A 447 11.96 20.30 19.63
CA GLY A 447 10.98 20.91 20.53
C GLY A 447 9.62 20.25 20.34
N LEU A 448 8.92 20.10 21.47
CA LEU A 448 7.55 19.61 21.66
C LEU A 448 6.51 20.34 20.81
#